data_AF-A0A7U4SWI6-F1
#
_entry.id   AF-A0A7U4SWI6-F1
#
_cell.length_a   1.000
_cell.length_b   1.000
_cell.length_c   1.000
_cell.angle_alpha   90.00
_cell.angle_beta   90.00
_cell.angle_gamma   90.00
#
_symmetry.space_group_name_H-M   'P 1'
#
loop_
_entity.id
_entity.type
_entity.pdbx_description
1 polymer ?
#
loop_
_entity_poly.entity_id
_entity_poly.type
_entity_poly.pdbx_seq_one_letter_code
_entity_poly.pdbx_strand_id
1 'polypeptide(L)'
;MTWKDAWYLGPRPKLDAQSMLDAVAASPAKFIELMLLKELIESSAIDAEDTFVGGGFGPGVYLGSASQASKRHLQLAEVEYTVNSKHGFLLCDMTAKRFSRKLKTSAENASATRLANAGEGFLVGVTRIVPDDFHEQDGRKFPMDGLSLDLNKVRRTRFYYLNLLTEFAMRLFTKARVPFARETFAATHFVDDAYIPLEPLAQLKHPIIVVNTTKEPLDHDALAPLVRFPEYLPGYHVAGNKKVHFPAPDVRAVSVVPEQLDSAVNYLFLNGKGDDESGSVRLAKGGSTESQAVTPLVAYLALSKGEGRTDPYTEVKYRHLLAQDRFKVSTQGLDYGPNSLALLRPGKAGGGENRQLQEALKRCLVEMSLKEALLGHKAIAVPAIPDSIPVHLTLLATRRARMPGRAAPEQSIAAVDVRVEGSSIEVIRVRRTPWGSGEAVLDFVFEYEFLREQGKDVIRDGQFWVLDPSSGERLTVWAGTFVPKIILSDAYEGIEHAIGVQDSYLAARREEGSKGKYLSKGREFNLLPYYISMFKPEHSVRGERIGSKMPIQDCGAFIRIFVPPEGGIAGSGDAMSGMRDLMHYGADGAPTRAGLLDLPLVQLYLHTMTNGVLVGGGNSKMSVLEKLARLALEN
;
A
#
# COMPACT_ATOMS: atom_id res chain seq x y z
N MET A 1 4.04 20.67 -1.05
CA MET A 1 4.65 21.98 -0.78
C MET A 1 4.66 22.77 -2.06
N THR A 2 4.14 24.00 -2.06
CA THR A 2 4.35 24.92 -3.17
C THR A 2 5.65 25.70 -2.94
N TRP A 3 6.26 26.25 -3.99
CA TRP A 3 7.45 27.13 -3.85
C TRP A 3 7.18 28.35 -2.95
N LYS A 4 5.90 28.71 -2.77
CA LYS A 4 5.44 29.75 -1.85
C LYS A 4 5.45 29.35 -0.37
N ASP A 5 5.64 28.07 -0.04
CA ASP A 5 5.72 27.60 1.36
C ASP A 5 7.18 27.43 1.82
N ALA A 6 8.14 27.46 0.90
CA ALA A 6 9.55 27.21 1.16
C ALA A 6 10.28 28.35 1.90
N TRP A 7 9.69 29.55 1.97
CA TRP A 7 10.29 30.69 2.67
C TRP A 7 10.39 30.49 4.19
N TYR A 8 9.50 29.69 4.78
CA TYR A 8 9.54 29.35 6.21
C TYR A 8 10.77 28.54 6.61
N LEU A 9 11.38 27.83 5.66
CA LEU A 9 12.55 26.99 5.90
C LEU A 9 13.86 27.77 5.76
N GLY A 10 13.81 29.10 5.71
CA GLY A 10 14.98 29.92 5.50
C GLY A 10 15.31 31.01 6.48
N PRO A 11 16.55 31.55 6.39
CA PRO A 11 17.08 32.48 7.37
C PRO A 11 16.40 33.86 7.31
N ARG A 12 15.60 34.14 6.27
CA ARG A 12 14.92 35.44 6.09
C ARG A 12 13.55 35.28 5.44
N PRO A 13 12.47 35.07 6.21
CA PRO A 13 11.14 35.40 5.72
C PRO A 13 11.13 36.90 5.35
N LYS A 14 10.89 37.25 4.08
CA LYS A 14 10.67 38.65 3.65
C LYS A 14 9.28 39.16 4.10
N LEU A 15 8.88 38.84 5.32
CA LEU A 15 7.59 39.20 5.89
C LEU A 15 7.84 39.90 7.21
N ASP A 16 7.12 41.00 7.45
CA ASP A 16 7.06 41.60 8.77
C ASP A 16 6.32 40.67 9.76
N ALA A 17 6.43 41.00 11.05
CA ALA A 17 5.88 40.17 12.12
C ALA A 17 4.36 39.94 11.98
N GLN A 18 3.62 40.95 11.52
CA GLN A 18 2.17 40.85 11.34
C GLN A 18 1.82 39.93 10.18
N SER A 19 2.48 40.09 9.04
CA SER A 19 2.31 39.25 7.87
C SER A 19 2.68 37.78 8.15
N MET A 20 3.67 37.55 9.03
CA MET A 20 4.01 36.22 9.51
C MET A 20 2.89 35.63 10.38
N LEU A 21 2.36 36.39 11.34
CA LEU A 21 1.24 35.95 12.18
C LEU A 21 -0.01 35.66 11.35
N ASP A 22 -0.31 36.50 10.36
CA ASP A 22 -1.45 36.32 9.46
C ASP A 22 -1.28 35.06 8.59
N ALA A 23 -0.06 34.79 8.10
CA ALA A 23 0.25 33.59 7.34
C ALA A 23 0.19 32.32 8.20
N VAL A 24 0.62 32.39 9.46
CA VAL A 24 0.48 31.30 10.43
C VAL A 24 -0.99 31.04 10.76
N ALA A 25 -1.77 32.10 11.01
CA ALA A 25 -3.20 31.99 11.29
C ALA A 25 -3.98 31.40 10.10
N ALA A 26 -3.57 31.73 8.87
CA ALA A 26 -4.17 31.18 7.66
C ALA A 26 -3.86 29.69 7.44
N SER A 27 -2.75 29.16 7.97
CA SER A 27 -2.33 27.76 7.76
C SER A 27 -1.50 27.19 8.92
N PRO A 28 -2.08 27.07 10.14
CA PRO A 28 -1.36 26.71 11.35
C PRO A 28 -0.78 25.29 11.28
N ALA A 29 -1.50 24.34 10.68
CA ALA A 29 -1.03 22.98 10.43
C ALA A 29 0.27 22.97 9.62
N LYS A 30 0.30 23.70 8.50
CA LYS A 30 1.46 23.77 7.61
C LYS A 30 2.66 24.41 8.31
N PHE A 31 2.41 25.43 9.14
CA PHE A 31 3.46 26.06 9.93
C PHE A 31 4.12 25.07 10.90
N ILE A 32 3.33 24.30 11.67
CA ILE A 32 3.87 23.27 12.59
C ILE A 32 4.75 22.26 11.84
N GLU A 33 4.26 21.74 10.71
CA GLU A 33 5.01 20.78 9.88
C GLU A 33 6.37 21.36 9.42
N LEU A 34 6.39 22.61 8.97
CA LEU A 34 7.60 23.27 8.47
C LEU A 34 8.58 23.60 9.60
N MET A 35 8.08 24.01 10.76
CA MET A 35 8.92 24.29 11.94
C MET A 35 9.64 23.02 12.43
N LEU A 36 8.96 21.87 12.45
CA LEU A 36 9.59 20.60 12.81
C LEU A 36 10.69 20.20 11.83
N LEU A 37 10.50 20.43 10.53
CA LEU A 37 11.55 20.20 9.53
C LEU A 37 12.74 21.15 9.72
N LYS A 38 12.48 22.44 9.96
CA LYS A 38 13.52 23.45 10.20
C LYS A 38 14.37 23.11 11.43
N GLU A 39 13.74 22.82 12.57
CA GLU A 39 14.46 22.47 13.80
C GLU A 39 15.28 21.19 13.62
N LEU A 40 14.80 20.22 12.83
CA LEU A 40 15.55 19.00 12.54
C LEU A 40 16.84 19.33 11.76
N ILE A 41 16.77 20.23 10.78
CA ILE A 41 17.94 20.73 10.04
C ILE A 41 18.92 21.43 10.97
N GLU A 42 18.43 22.39 11.77
CA GLU A 42 19.26 23.18 12.70
C GLU A 42 19.93 22.30 13.75
N SER A 43 19.22 21.29 14.28
CA SER A 43 19.77 20.33 15.24
C SER A 43 20.90 19.45 14.68
N SER A 44 20.99 19.33 13.35
CA SER A 44 22.04 18.58 12.66
C SER A 44 23.27 19.42 12.30
N ALA A 45 23.29 20.70 12.70
CA ALA A 45 24.34 21.67 12.39
C ALA A 45 24.67 21.78 10.88
N ILE A 46 23.65 21.60 10.03
CA ILE A 46 23.70 21.99 8.62
C ILE A 46 23.43 23.50 8.59
N ASP A 47 24.33 24.28 7.98
CA ASP A 47 24.24 25.73 7.96
C ASP A 47 22.94 26.20 7.28
N ALA A 48 22.29 27.21 7.88
CA ALA A 48 21.02 27.79 7.42
C ALA A 48 21.18 28.53 6.08
N GLU A 49 22.38 29.02 5.78
CA GLU A 49 22.72 29.66 4.49
C GLU A 49 22.95 28.63 3.37
N ASP A 50 23.42 27.45 3.74
CA ASP A 50 23.58 26.31 2.82
C ASP A 50 22.23 25.66 2.47
N THR A 51 21.13 25.94 3.18
CA THR A 51 19.90 25.16 3.06
C THR A 51 19.05 25.48 1.82
N PHE A 52 19.35 26.59 1.12
CA PHE A 52 18.60 27.01 -0.07
C PHE A 52 19.14 26.35 -1.34
N VAL A 53 18.49 25.28 -1.80
CA VAL A 53 18.60 24.89 -3.21
C VAL A 53 17.34 25.30 -3.94
N GLY A 54 17.45 26.39 -4.69
CA GLY A 54 16.50 26.72 -5.75
C GLY A 54 16.71 25.75 -6.92
N GLY A 55 16.16 24.53 -6.86
CA GLY A 55 16.20 23.62 -8.01
C GLY A 55 15.71 22.20 -7.73
N GLY A 56 14.83 21.69 -8.59
CA GLY A 56 14.66 20.25 -8.87
C GLY A 56 13.91 19.39 -7.85
N PHE A 57 14.39 19.30 -6.62
CA PHE A 57 13.76 18.54 -5.53
C PHE A 57 13.31 19.53 -4.46
N GLY A 58 12.10 19.37 -3.91
CA GLY A 58 11.59 20.27 -2.86
C GLY A 58 12.51 20.30 -1.63
N PRO A 59 12.29 21.24 -0.69
CA PRO A 59 13.03 21.25 0.57
C PRO A 59 12.65 20.01 1.39
N GLY A 60 13.52 19.01 1.38
CA GLY A 60 13.33 17.74 2.09
C GLY A 60 14.50 17.45 3.02
N VAL A 61 14.20 16.87 4.19
CA VAL A 61 15.22 16.38 5.13
C VAL A 61 15.34 14.88 4.93
N TYR A 62 16.56 14.38 4.70
CA TYR A 62 16.80 12.98 4.44
C TYR A 62 17.63 12.34 5.56
N LEU A 63 17.15 11.22 6.11
CA LEU A 63 17.84 10.42 7.11
C LEU A 63 18.52 9.22 6.47
N GLY A 64 19.70 8.86 6.97
CA GLY A 64 20.45 7.71 6.50
C GLY A 64 21.51 7.24 7.50
N SER A 65 22.11 6.08 7.21
CA SER A 65 23.31 5.63 7.92
C SER A 65 24.51 6.44 7.45
N ALA A 66 25.33 6.93 8.38
CA ALA A 66 26.54 7.74 8.10
C ALA A 66 27.46 7.11 7.04
N SER A 67 27.54 5.77 7.02
CA SER A 67 28.35 4.98 6.07
C SER A 67 27.83 4.95 4.62
N GLN A 68 26.73 5.63 4.29
CA GLN A 68 26.18 5.66 2.93
C GLN A 68 26.54 6.92 2.12
N ALA A 69 27.05 7.97 2.74
CA ALA A 69 27.25 9.29 2.11
C ALA A 69 28.19 9.30 0.88
N SER A 70 29.16 8.37 0.81
CA SER A 70 30.17 8.31 -0.26
C SER A 70 29.81 7.39 -1.43
N LYS A 71 28.63 6.77 -1.43
CA LYS A 71 28.25 5.75 -2.42
C LYS A 71 27.71 6.38 -3.70
N ARG A 72 27.91 5.67 -4.83
CA ARG A 72 27.30 5.98 -6.15
C ARG A 72 25.77 6.09 -6.07
N HIS A 73 25.17 5.37 -5.13
CA HIS A 73 23.75 5.38 -4.83
C HIS A 73 23.54 5.72 -3.36
N LEU A 74 22.63 6.65 -3.08
CA LEU A 74 22.18 6.97 -1.73
C LEU A 74 20.79 6.35 -1.52
N GLN A 75 20.62 5.59 -0.44
CA GLN A 75 19.31 5.12 0.00
C GLN A 75 18.97 5.81 1.32
N LEU A 76 17.97 6.69 1.29
CA LEU A 76 17.63 7.59 2.38
C LEU A 76 16.14 7.52 2.72
N ALA A 77 15.77 7.99 3.90
CA ALA A 77 14.39 8.24 4.30
C ALA A 77 14.11 9.74 4.27
N GLU A 78 13.24 10.19 3.37
CA GLU A 78 12.70 11.55 3.39
C GLU A 78 11.73 11.69 4.55
N VAL A 79 11.93 12.68 5.41
CA VAL A 79 11.10 12.97 6.59
C VAL A 79 9.83 13.71 6.18
N GLU A 80 8.69 13.25 6.69
CA GLU A 80 7.40 13.88 6.48
C GLU A 80 6.70 14.12 7.83
N TYR A 81 6.27 15.35 8.07
CA TYR A 81 5.33 15.67 9.15
C TYR A 81 4.02 16.10 8.52
N THR A 82 2.90 15.57 9.03
CA THR A 82 1.56 15.92 8.55
C THR A 82 0.61 16.10 9.71
N VAL A 83 -0.02 17.26 9.83
CA VAL A 83 -1.12 17.46 10.79
C VAL A 83 -2.41 16.96 10.16
N ASN A 84 -2.90 15.82 10.64
CA ASN A 84 -4.18 15.28 10.25
C ASN A 84 -5.30 16.00 11.00
N SER A 85 -5.90 17.00 10.35
CA SER A 85 -7.00 17.81 10.91
C SER A 85 -8.25 17.00 11.26
N LYS A 86 -8.47 15.83 10.66
CA LYS A 86 -9.67 15.02 10.95
C LYS A 86 -9.63 14.37 12.33
N HIS A 87 -8.44 14.01 12.80
CA HIS A 87 -8.24 13.40 14.11
C HIS A 87 -7.49 14.31 15.09
N GLY A 88 -6.98 15.45 14.63
CA GLY A 88 -6.13 16.33 15.43
C GLY A 88 -4.75 15.73 15.72
N PHE A 89 -4.27 14.78 14.91
CA PHE A 89 -2.97 14.14 15.12
C PHE A 89 -1.85 14.83 14.34
N LEU A 90 -0.70 15.01 14.98
CA LEU A 90 0.56 15.18 14.25
C LEU A 90 1.11 13.79 13.89
N LEU A 91 1.20 13.52 12.59
CA LEU A 91 1.76 12.29 12.07
C LEU A 91 3.22 12.52 11.70
N CYS A 92 4.11 11.72 12.27
CA CYS A 92 5.49 11.60 11.85
C CYS A 92 5.59 10.43 10.86
N ASP A 93 6.15 10.66 9.68
CA ASP A 93 6.28 9.67 8.63
C ASP A 93 7.61 9.80 7.88
N MET A 94 7.87 8.83 7.01
CA MET A 94 8.93 8.92 6.02
C MET A 94 8.63 8.15 4.75
N THR A 95 9.27 8.60 3.67
CA THR A 95 9.26 7.95 2.37
C THR A 95 10.66 7.48 2.01
N ALA A 96 10.78 6.21 1.60
CA ALA A 96 12.06 5.67 1.12
C ALA A 96 12.41 6.31 -0.23
N LYS A 97 13.60 6.90 -0.31
CA LYS A 97 14.13 7.54 -1.50
C LYS A 97 15.46 6.92 -1.90
N ARG A 98 15.66 6.78 -3.21
CA ARG A 98 16.94 6.36 -3.76
C ARG A 98 17.43 7.38 -4.77
N PHE A 99 18.67 7.81 -4.62
CA PHE A 99 19.31 8.78 -5.49
C PHE A 99 20.52 8.17 -6.15
N SER A 100 20.70 8.46 -7.43
CA SER A 100 21.85 8.05 -8.22
C SER A 100 22.65 9.26 -8.68
N ARG A 101 23.96 9.25 -8.39
CA ARG A 101 24.86 10.34 -8.74
C ARG A 101 25.01 10.46 -10.26
N LYS A 102 24.99 11.67 -10.80
CA LYS A 102 25.29 11.96 -12.20
C LYS A 102 26.80 11.89 -12.43
N LEU A 103 27.21 11.31 -13.57
CA LEU A 103 28.60 10.93 -13.89
C LEU A 103 29.62 12.09 -13.91
N LYS A 104 29.19 13.36 -13.95
CA LYS A 104 30.08 14.53 -14.09
C LYS A 104 30.43 15.25 -12.77
N THR A 105 29.96 14.74 -11.63
CA THR A 105 30.05 15.46 -10.36
C THR A 105 31.21 14.97 -9.49
N SER A 106 32.05 15.88 -8.97
CA SER A 106 33.10 15.52 -8.00
C SER A 106 32.49 15.10 -6.65
N ALA A 107 33.18 14.22 -5.92
CA ALA A 107 32.62 13.51 -4.77
C ALA A 107 32.39 14.37 -3.53
N GLU A 108 33.08 15.50 -3.40
CA GLU A 108 33.14 16.29 -2.16
C GLU A 108 32.02 17.35 -2.04
N ASN A 109 31.41 17.79 -3.15
CA ASN A 109 30.43 18.88 -3.14
C ASN A 109 28.98 18.44 -3.42
N ALA A 110 28.75 17.19 -3.82
CA ALA A 110 27.44 16.73 -4.31
C ALA A 110 26.41 16.43 -3.19
N SER A 111 26.90 16.08 -2.00
CA SER A 111 26.05 15.73 -0.85
C SER A 111 26.81 15.93 0.46
N ALA A 112 26.17 16.53 1.47
CA ALA A 112 26.72 16.69 2.81
C ALA A 112 25.92 15.85 3.80
N THR A 113 26.58 14.97 4.57
CA THR A 113 25.93 14.24 5.66
C THR A 113 26.51 14.70 6.99
N ARG A 114 25.66 15.18 7.89
CA ARG A 114 26.01 15.53 9.26
C ARG A 114 25.40 14.53 10.23
N LEU A 115 26.00 14.40 11.41
CA LEU A 115 25.51 13.50 12.45
C LEU A 115 24.64 14.27 13.43
N ALA A 116 23.41 13.80 13.63
CA ALA A 116 22.51 14.29 14.67
C ALA A 116 22.41 13.25 15.79
N ASN A 117 22.28 13.71 17.04
CA ASN A 117 22.12 12.83 18.19
C ASN A 117 20.72 12.22 18.19
N ALA A 118 20.65 10.89 18.11
CA ALA A 118 19.43 10.10 18.12
C ALA A 118 18.95 9.75 19.55
N GLY A 119 19.78 9.96 20.57
CA GLY A 119 19.56 9.54 21.97
C GLY A 119 20.54 8.45 22.40
N GLU A 120 20.79 8.32 23.71
CA GLU A 120 21.64 7.26 24.31
C GLU A 120 23.03 7.05 23.64
N GLY A 121 23.63 8.14 23.13
CA GLY A 121 24.92 8.08 22.45
C GLY A 121 24.89 7.60 20.98
N PHE A 122 23.70 7.34 20.42
CA PHE A 122 23.53 6.95 19.03
C PHE A 122 23.44 8.18 18.11
N LEU A 123 23.97 8.03 16.89
CA LEU A 123 24.01 9.09 15.89
C LEU A 123 23.28 8.66 14.61
N VAL A 124 22.47 9.57 14.05
CA VAL A 124 21.81 9.40 12.76
C VAL A 124 22.42 10.38 11.74
N GLY A 125 22.62 9.92 10.51
CA GLY A 125 23.08 10.79 9.42
C GLY A 125 21.91 11.58 8.85
N VAL A 126 22.02 12.91 8.87
CA VAL A 126 21.14 13.83 8.14
C VAL A 126 21.87 14.23 6.86
N THR A 127 21.32 13.81 5.73
CA THR A 127 21.94 13.99 4.42
C THR A 127 21.23 15.09 3.64
N ARG A 128 22.00 16.07 3.18
CA ARG A 128 21.60 17.05 2.17
C ARG A 128 22.07 16.57 0.80
N ILE A 129 21.18 16.67 -0.20
CA ILE A 129 21.48 16.34 -1.60
C ILE A 129 21.44 17.62 -2.43
N VAL A 130 22.42 17.81 -3.32
CA VAL A 130 22.37 18.82 -4.37
C VAL A 130 21.58 18.27 -5.56
N PRO A 131 20.39 18.82 -5.90
CA PRO A 131 19.49 18.31 -6.94
C PRO A 131 20.12 18.17 -8.32
N ASP A 132 21.00 19.09 -8.69
CA ASP A 132 21.64 19.06 -10.00
C ASP A 132 22.63 17.90 -10.17
N ASP A 133 23.07 17.29 -9.06
CA ASP A 133 24.10 16.26 -9.04
C ASP A 133 23.54 14.84 -8.94
N PHE A 134 22.24 14.72 -8.68
CA PHE A 134 21.54 13.45 -8.51
C PHE A 134 20.29 13.36 -9.39
N HIS A 135 19.89 12.14 -9.71
CA HIS A 135 18.52 11.86 -10.15
C HIS A 135 17.89 10.88 -9.16
N GLU A 136 16.62 11.14 -8.81
CA GLU A 136 15.81 10.23 -8.02
C GLU A 136 15.46 9.00 -8.87
N GLN A 137 15.60 7.81 -8.29
CA GLN A 137 15.14 6.55 -8.84
C GLN A 137 13.79 6.18 -8.23
N ASP A 138 13.01 5.31 -8.88
CA ASP A 138 11.75 4.84 -8.30
C ASP A 138 12.02 4.10 -6.96
N GLY A 139 11.63 4.75 -5.86
CA GLY A 139 11.79 4.23 -4.50
C GLY A 139 11.04 2.91 -4.27
N ARG A 140 10.03 2.58 -5.09
CA ARG A 140 9.29 1.31 -5.00
C ARG A 140 10.15 0.09 -5.33
N LYS A 141 11.20 0.24 -6.14
CA LYS A 141 12.17 -0.83 -6.44
C LYS A 141 13.14 -1.09 -5.29
N PHE A 142 13.26 -0.14 -4.37
CA PHE A 142 14.25 -0.19 -3.27
C PHE A 142 13.58 0.16 -1.95
N PRO A 143 12.56 -0.62 -1.53
CA PRO A 143 11.84 -0.34 -0.32
C PRO A 143 12.78 -0.40 0.88
N MET A 144 12.56 0.49 1.84
CA MET A 144 13.18 0.38 3.15
C MET A 144 12.54 -0.80 3.90
N ASP A 145 13.36 -1.57 4.62
CA ASP A 145 12.85 -2.59 5.54
C ASP A 145 11.89 -1.92 6.53
N GLY A 146 10.64 -2.36 6.58
CA GLY A 146 9.68 -1.73 7.48
C GLY A 146 10.05 -1.97 8.94
N LEU A 147 10.16 -3.24 9.32
CA LEU A 147 10.51 -3.68 10.67
C LEU A 147 11.50 -4.84 10.61
N SER A 148 12.44 -4.87 11.55
CA SER A 148 13.35 -5.98 11.75
C SER A 148 13.76 -6.04 13.22
N LEU A 149 13.74 -7.25 13.78
CA LEU A 149 14.25 -7.52 15.12
C LEU A 149 15.72 -7.94 15.10
N ASP A 150 16.34 -8.12 13.93
CA ASP A 150 17.78 -8.34 13.80
C ASP A 150 18.52 -7.08 14.29
N LEU A 151 19.39 -7.24 15.30
CA LEU A 151 20.16 -6.16 15.91
C LEU A 151 21.00 -5.37 14.90
N ASN A 152 21.47 -6.03 13.83
CA ASN A 152 22.27 -5.39 12.78
C ASN A 152 21.43 -4.59 11.78
N LYS A 153 20.11 -4.79 11.77
CA LYS A 153 19.19 -4.17 10.81
C LYS A 153 18.21 -3.20 11.44
N VAL A 154 17.83 -3.40 12.71
CA VAL A 154 16.76 -2.63 13.38
C VAL A 154 16.92 -1.11 13.21
N ARG A 155 18.14 -0.59 13.35
CA ARG A 155 18.48 0.85 13.20
C ARG A 155 18.43 1.39 11.77
N ARG A 156 18.11 0.56 10.78
CA ARG A 156 17.94 0.91 9.36
C ARG A 156 16.52 0.70 8.88
N THR A 157 15.61 0.41 9.81
CA THR A 157 14.21 0.13 9.50
C THR A 157 13.37 1.39 9.60
N ARG A 158 12.25 1.40 8.90
CA ARG A 158 11.24 2.46 9.03
C ARG A 158 10.76 2.59 10.48
N PHE A 159 10.58 1.47 11.20
CA PHE A 159 10.18 1.47 12.61
C PHE A 159 11.10 2.33 13.47
N TYR A 160 12.41 2.16 13.32
CA TYR A 160 13.40 2.89 14.09
C TYR A 160 13.31 4.40 13.82
N TYR A 161 13.33 4.79 12.54
CA TYR A 161 13.27 6.20 12.18
C TYR A 161 11.95 6.87 12.58
N LEU A 162 10.81 6.16 12.58
CA LEU A 162 9.53 6.75 12.99
C LEU A 162 9.52 7.10 14.48
N ASN A 163 10.11 6.23 15.30
CA ASN A 163 10.26 6.50 16.73
C ASN A 163 11.21 7.68 16.96
N LEU A 164 12.34 7.75 16.25
CA LEU A 164 13.24 8.90 16.36
C LEU A 164 12.56 10.23 16.01
N LEU A 165 11.77 10.28 14.93
CA LEU A 165 11.03 11.49 14.55
C LEU A 165 9.96 11.86 15.58
N THR A 166 9.27 10.87 16.13
CA THR A 166 8.25 11.07 17.16
C THR A 166 8.89 11.61 18.45
N GLU A 167 9.98 11.00 18.91
CA GLU A 167 10.74 11.44 20.08
C GLU A 167 11.34 12.83 19.90
N PHE A 168 11.78 13.16 18.68
CA PHE A 168 12.26 14.49 18.34
C PHE A 168 11.14 15.54 18.47
N ALA A 169 9.97 15.29 17.86
CA ALA A 169 8.82 16.18 17.96
C ALA A 169 8.36 16.36 19.42
N MET A 170 8.30 15.26 20.20
CA MET A 170 7.95 15.31 21.62
C MET A 170 8.93 16.17 22.43
N ARG A 171 10.25 16.02 22.21
CA ARG A 171 11.28 16.84 22.88
C ARG A 171 11.10 18.32 22.56
N LEU A 172 10.81 18.66 21.30
CA LEU A 172 10.54 20.04 20.89
C LEU A 172 9.28 20.60 21.55
N PHE A 173 8.19 19.83 21.58
CA PHE A 173 6.95 20.27 22.23
C PHE A 173 7.13 20.45 23.74
N THR A 174 7.84 19.54 24.42
CA THR A 174 8.21 19.72 25.83
C THR A 174 9.02 21.00 26.04
N LYS A 175 10.06 21.23 25.23
CA LYS A 175 10.89 22.45 25.29
C LYS A 175 10.06 23.71 25.05
N ALA A 176 9.13 23.67 24.10
CA ALA A 176 8.23 24.76 23.77
C ALA A 176 7.02 24.88 24.71
N ARG A 177 6.87 23.96 25.69
CA ARG A 177 5.71 23.86 26.59
C ARG A 177 4.37 23.73 25.86
N VAL A 178 4.38 23.10 24.68
CA VAL A 178 3.17 22.74 23.94
C VAL A 178 2.63 21.45 24.56
N PRO A 179 1.39 21.41 25.07
CA PRO A 179 0.80 20.18 25.60
C PRO A 179 0.59 19.18 24.45
N PHE A 180 0.96 17.93 24.69
CA PHE A 180 0.74 16.84 23.75
C PHE A 180 0.47 15.55 24.51
N ALA A 181 -0.20 14.62 23.85
CA ALA A 181 -0.36 13.25 24.31
C ALA A 181 0.13 12.30 23.21
N ARG A 182 0.82 11.24 23.61
CA ARG A 182 1.23 10.18 22.68
C ARG A 182 0.04 9.26 22.46
N GLU A 183 -0.39 9.13 21.21
CA GLU A 183 -1.38 8.13 20.83
C GLU A 183 -0.66 6.80 20.53
N THR A 184 -0.97 5.75 21.28
CA THR A 184 -0.50 4.38 21.01
C THR A 184 -1.69 3.51 20.66
N PHE A 185 -1.50 2.58 19.72
CA PHE A 185 -2.51 1.56 19.48
C PHE A 185 -2.52 0.58 20.65
N ALA A 186 -3.65 0.54 21.37
CA ALA A 186 -3.94 -0.47 22.38
C ALA A 186 -5.21 -1.22 21.96
N ALA A 187 -5.10 -2.53 21.76
CA ALA A 187 -6.25 -3.34 21.40
C ALA A 187 -7.26 -3.34 22.57
N THR A 188 -8.43 -2.80 22.33
CA THR A 188 -9.60 -2.88 23.22
C THR A 188 -10.42 -4.14 22.95
N HIS A 189 -10.38 -4.62 21.70
CA HIS A 189 -11.16 -5.74 21.18
C HIS A 189 -10.32 -6.54 20.18
N PHE A 190 -10.79 -7.70 19.77
CA PHE A 190 -10.21 -8.48 18.67
C PHE A 190 -11.29 -9.27 17.94
N VAL A 191 -11.02 -9.57 16.67
CA VAL A 191 -11.83 -10.51 15.87
C VAL A 191 -11.05 -11.80 15.71
N ASP A 192 -11.67 -12.91 16.08
CA ASP A 192 -11.16 -14.26 15.82
C ASP A 192 -11.49 -14.68 14.39
N ASP A 193 -10.59 -15.46 13.77
CA ASP A 193 -10.74 -15.93 12.38
C ASP A 193 -11.08 -14.81 11.39
N ALA A 194 -10.54 -13.62 11.64
CA ALA A 194 -10.87 -12.37 10.95
C ALA A 194 -10.57 -12.38 9.44
N TYR A 195 -9.83 -13.37 8.95
CA TYR A 195 -9.34 -13.39 7.57
C TYR A 195 -10.05 -14.47 6.77
N ILE A 196 -10.67 -14.08 5.67
CA ILE A 196 -11.10 -15.02 4.64
C ILE A 196 -9.83 -15.72 4.11
N PRO A 197 -9.72 -17.06 4.19
CA PRO A 197 -8.58 -17.78 3.63
C PRO A 197 -8.58 -17.67 2.10
N LEU A 198 -7.44 -17.95 1.46
CA LEU A 198 -7.40 -17.98 -0.01
C LEU A 198 -8.21 -19.15 -0.61
N GLU A 199 -8.43 -20.21 0.15
CA GLU A 199 -9.06 -21.46 -0.31
C GLU A 199 -10.39 -21.28 -1.08
N PRO A 200 -11.37 -20.49 -0.61
CA PRO A 200 -12.60 -20.23 -1.36
C PRO A 200 -12.38 -19.50 -2.70
N LEU A 201 -11.29 -18.73 -2.79
CA LEU A 201 -10.89 -17.99 -3.99
C LEU A 201 -9.89 -18.78 -4.84
N ALA A 202 -9.35 -19.91 -4.37
CA ALA A 202 -8.29 -20.65 -5.04
C ALA A 202 -8.81 -21.60 -6.12
N GLN A 203 -9.76 -21.12 -6.92
CA GLN A 203 -10.40 -21.90 -7.98
C GLN A 203 -10.85 -20.97 -9.10
N LEU A 204 -10.78 -21.44 -10.33
CA LEU A 204 -11.39 -20.80 -11.49
C LEU A 204 -12.58 -21.65 -11.92
N LYS A 205 -13.73 -21.01 -12.15
CA LYS A 205 -14.91 -21.71 -12.68
C LYS A 205 -14.84 -21.88 -14.20
N HIS A 206 -14.19 -20.94 -14.88
CA HIS A 206 -14.10 -20.91 -16.33
C HIS A 206 -12.71 -21.36 -16.82
N PRO A 207 -12.64 -21.95 -18.01
CA PRO A 207 -11.36 -22.34 -18.63
C PRO A 207 -10.48 -21.11 -18.90
N ILE A 208 -9.17 -21.34 -19.05
CA ILE A 208 -8.20 -20.32 -19.45
C ILE A 208 -7.89 -20.45 -20.94
N ILE A 209 -8.01 -19.35 -21.67
CA ILE A 209 -7.40 -19.17 -22.99
C ILE A 209 -6.09 -18.40 -22.83
N VAL A 210 -4.98 -19.06 -23.14
CA VAL A 210 -3.64 -18.48 -23.17
C VAL A 210 -3.42 -17.82 -24.52
N VAL A 211 -3.21 -16.52 -24.51
CA VAL A 211 -2.97 -15.70 -25.70
C VAL A 211 -1.49 -15.34 -25.73
N ASN A 212 -0.76 -15.88 -26.71
CA ASN A 212 0.65 -15.55 -26.88
C ASN A 212 0.80 -14.29 -27.74
N THR A 213 1.23 -13.18 -27.13
CA THR A 213 1.48 -11.93 -27.88
C THR A 213 2.95 -11.78 -28.29
N THR A 214 3.77 -12.80 -28.05
CA THR A 214 5.19 -12.82 -28.41
C THR A 214 5.43 -13.61 -29.70
N LYS A 215 6.66 -13.55 -30.22
CA LYS A 215 7.11 -14.39 -31.34
C LYS A 215 7.60 -15.78 -30.88
N GLU A 216 7.64 -16.05 -29.58
CA GLU A 216 8.14 -17.31 -29.03
C GLU A 216 7.13 -18.44 -29.31
N PRO A 217 7.57 -19.67 -29.59
CA PRO A 217 6.65 -20.79 -29.76
C PRO A 217 5.94 -21.13 -28.45
N LEU A 218 4.63 -21.33 -28.52
CA LEU A 218 3.83 -21.82 -27.39
C LEU A 218 3.65 -23.33 -27.53
N ASP A 219 4.66 -24.09 -27.10
CA ASP A 219 4.72 -25.53 -27.19
C ASP A 219 4.17 -26.23 -25.91
N HIS A 220 4.24 -27.56 -25.91
CA HIS A 220 3.78 -28.38 -24.79
C HIS A 220 4.53 -28.06 -23.48
N ASP A 221 5.83 -27.76 -23.55
CA ASP A 221 6.64 -27.47 -22.36
C ASP A 221 6.33 -26.09 -21.78
N ALA A 222 6.06 -25.10 -22.63
CA ALA A 222 5.60 -23.77 -22.21
C ALA A 222 4.19 -23.81 -21.58
N LEU A 223 3.32 -24.71 -22.02
CA LEU A 223 1.97 -24.89 -21.45
C LEU A 223 1.94 -25.76 -20.20
N ALA A 224 2.93 -26.64 -19.99
CA ALA A 224 2.95 -27.58 -18.88
C ALA A 224 2.76 -26.92 -17.50
N PRO A 225 3.40 -25.78 -17.16
CA PRO A 225 3.15 -25.10 -15.89
C PRO A 225 1.72 -24.60 -15.72
N LEU A 226 1.02 -24.32 -16.82
CA LEU A 226 -0.36 -23.81 -16.83
C LEU A 226 -1.40 -24.94 -16.73
N VAL A 227 -1.13 -26.08 -17.35
CA VAL A 227 -2.00 -27.27 -17.32
C VAL A 227 -1.81 -28.08 -16.04
N ARG A 228 -0.61 -28.04 -15.43
CA ARG A 228 -0.27 -28.84 -14.24
C ARG A 228 0.15 -27.97 -13.06
N PHE A 229 -0.61 -26.92 -12.77
CA PHE A 229 -0.29 -25.97 -11.69
C PHE A 229 0.17 -26.61 -10.37
N PRO A 230 -0.47 -27.67 -9.84
CA PRO A 230 -0.05 -28.25 -8.56
C PRO A 230 1.38 -28.80 -8.55
N GLU A 231 1.91 -29.21 -9.71
CA GLU A 231 3.27 -29.73 -9.85
C GLU A 231 4.31 -28.60 -9.91
N TYR A 232 3.95 -27.46 -10.51
CA TYR A 232 4.89 -26.37 -10.83
C TYR A 232 4.81 -25.18 -9.87
N LEU A 233 3.69 -24.98 -9.18
CA LEU A 233 3.47 -23.86 -8.27
C LEU A 233 3.46 -24.36 -6.82
N PRO A 234 4.24 -23.73 -5.92
CA PRO A 234 4.19 -24.08 -4.51
C PRO A 234 2.81 -23.77 -3.94
N GLY A 235 2.37 -24.56 -2.96
CA GLY A 235 1.14 -24.27 -2.23
C GLY A 235 1.19 -22.88 -1.62
N TYR A 236 0.13 -22.11 -1.86
CA TYR A 236 -0.03 -20.74 -1.44
C TYR A 236 -0.26 -20.68 0.06
N HIS A 237 0.56 -19.91 0.74
CA HIS A 237 0.33 -19.64 2.15
C HIS A 237 -1.01 -18.91 2.32
N VAL A 238 -1.78 -19.36 3.30
CA VAL A 238 -2.90 -18.63 3.88
C VAL A 238 -2.64 -18.42 5.37
N ALA A 239 -3.37 -17.46 5.96
CA ALA A 239 -3.36 -17.22 7.40
C ALA A 239 -3.43 -18.56 8.17
N GLY A 240 -2.51 -18.73 9.12
CA GLY A 240 -2.40 -19.97 9.91
C GLY A 240 -1.49 -21.06 9.33
N ASN A 241 -0.60 -20.74 8.37
CA ASN A 241 0.38 -21.64 7.76
C ASN A 241 -0.20 -22.84 6.97
N LYS A 242 -1.50 -22.81 6.67
CA LYS A 242 -2.07 -23.78 5.72
C LYS A 242 -1.61 -23.42 4.31
N LYS A 243 -1.46 -24.44 3.47
CA LYS A 243 -1.12 -24.26 2.06
C LYS A 243 -2.31 -24.65 1.21
N VAL A 244 -2.66 -23.78 0.27
CA VAL A 244 -3.76 -23.96 -0.66
C VAL A 244 -3.18 -24.06 -2.07
N HIS A 245 -3.72 -24.95 -2.90
CA HIS A 245 -3.37 -25.03 -4.31
C HIS A 245 -4.56 -24.61 -5.16
N PHE A 246 -4.29 -23.95 -6.28
CA PHE A 246 -5.31 -23.86 -7.33
C PHE A 246 -5.37 -25.23 -8.02
N PRO A 247 -6.57 -25.78 -8.26
CA PRO A 247 -6.71 -26.92 -9.14
C PRO A 247 -6.25 -26.53 -10.55
N ALA A 248 -5.80 -27.52 -11.33
CA ALA A 248 -5.48 -27.31 -12.74
C ALA A 248 -6.77 -26.93 -13.49
N PRO A 249 -6.84 -25.77 -14.15
CA PRO A 249 -7.97 -25.42 -14.99
C PRO A 249 -7.84 -26.08 -16.37
N ASP A 250 -8.95 -26.11 -17.10
CA ASP A 250 -8.94 -26.39 -18.52
C ASP A 250 -8.22 -25.25 -19.26
N VAL A 251 -7.13 -25.56 -19.97
CA VAL A 251 -6.32 -24.59 -20.69
C VAL A 251 -6.38 -24.83 -22.19
N ARG A 252 -6.61 -23.76 -22.96
CA ARG A 252 -6.49 -23.73 -24.41
C ARG A 252 -5.53 -22.63 -24.82
N ALA A 253 -4.80 -22.83 -25.90
CA ALA A 253 -3.85 -21.84 -26.42
C ALA A 253 -4.34 -21.28 -27.75
N VAL A 254 -4.18 -19.98 -27.95
CA VAL A 254 -4.42 -19.31 -29.23
C VAL A 254 -3.20 -18.48 -29.63
N SER A 255 -2.87 -18.52 -30.92
CA SER A 255 -1.74 -17.79 -31.51
C SER A 255 -2.13 -16.40 -32.01
N VAL A 256 -3.43 -16.08 -32.05
CA VAL A 256 -3.96 -14.79 -32.49
C VAL A 256 -4.92 -14.27 -31.44
N VAL A 257 -4.84 -12.98 -31.13
CA VAL A 257 -5.76 -12.32 -30.21
C VAL A 257 -7.16 -12.30 -30.85
N PRO A 258 -8.20 -12.85 -30.19
CA PRO A 258 -9.56 -12.79 -30.72
C PRO A 258 -10.03 -11.35 -30.90
N GLU A 259 -10.74 -11.06 -31.99
CA GLU A 259 -11.32 -9.72 -32.23
C GLU A 259 -12.38 -9.36 -31.18
N GLN A 260 -13.08 -10.38 -30.67
CA GLN A 260 -14.03 -10.25 -29.56
C GLN A 260 -13.69 -11.28 -28.49
N LEU A 261 -13.72 -10.83 -27.24
CA LEU A 261 -13.50 -11.68 -26.08
C LEU A 261 -14.84 -12.23 -25.57
N ASP A 262 -14.86 -13.53 -25.31
CA ASP A 262 -15.99 -14.25 -24.73
C ASP A 262 -15.99 -14.08 -23.21
N SER A 263 -17.15 -13.74 -22.63
CA SER A 263 -17.32 -13.65 -21.18
C SER A 263 -17.25 -15.02 -20.49
N ALA A 264 -17.46 -16.13 -21.20
CA ALA A 264 -17.49 -17.47 -20.63
C ALA A 264 -16.09 -18.09 -20.39
N VAL A 265 -15.01 -17.36 -20.65
CA VAL A 265 -13.63 -17.83 -20.48
C VAL A 265 -12.74 -16.77 -19.82
N ASN A 266 -11.65 -17.22 -19.20
CA ASN A 266 -10.60 -16.35 -18.68
C ASN A 266 -9.48 -16.21 -19.74
N TYR A 267 -8.97 -15.01 -19.96
CA TYR A 267 -7.85 -14.78 -20.89
C TYR A 267 -6.56 -14.46 -20.15
N LEU A 268 -5.50 -15.25 -20.38
CA LEU A 268 -4.16 -14.99 -19.89
C LEU A 268 -3.24 -14.61 -21.05
N PHE A 269 -2.82 -13.35 -21.10
CA PHE A 269 -1.92 -12.83 -22.14
C PHE A 269 -0.46 -12.97 -21.71
N LEU A 270 0.35 -13.62 -22.55
CA LEU A 270 1.79 -13.73 -22.37
C LEU A 270 2.46 -12.60 -23.15
N ASN A 271 2.91 -11.56 -22.44
CA ASN A 271 3.39 -10.32 -23.04
C ASN A 271 4.91 -10.28 -23.27
N GLY A 272 5.63 -11.34 -22.87
CA GLY A 272 7.09 -11.36 -22.85
C GLY A 272 7.66 -10.52 -21.69
N LYS A 273 8.98 -10.50 -21.55
CA LYS A 273 9.65 -9.82 -20.42
C LYS A 273 9.26 -8.34 -20.39
N GLY A 274 8.66 -7.90 -19.28
CA GLY A 274 8.29 -6.50 -19.02
C GLY A 274 9.40 -5.74 -18.29
N ASP A 275 9.21 -4.42 -18.15
CA ASP A 275 9.93 -3.61 -17.16
C ASP A 275 9.07 -3.53 -15.90
N ASP A 276 9.66 -3.88 -14.76
CA ASP A 276 9.01 -3.88 -13.45
C ASP A 276 8.39 -2.51 -13.08
N GLU A 277 8.81 -1.37 -13.68
CA GLU A 277 8.26 -0.03 -13.38
C GLU A 277 6.91 0.27 -14.03
N SER A 278 6.68 -0.30 -15.21
CA SER A 278 5.58 0.09 -16.08
C SER A 278 4.48 -0.97 -16.15
N GLY A 279 4.73 -2.17 -15.63
CA GLY A 279 3.82 -3.30 -15.67
C GLY A 279 3.60 -3.79 -17.11
N SER A 280 2.50 -4.52 -17.30
CA SER A 280 2.24 -5.21 -18.57
C SER A 280 1.67 -4.32 -19.68
N VAL A 281 1.60 -3.01 -19.45
CA VAL A 281 1.05 -2.03 -20.39
C VAL A 281 2.16 -1.45 -21.26
N ARG A 282 2.01 -1.49 -22.59
CA ARG A 282 3.03 -1.05 -23.55
C ARG A 282 2.46 -0.09 -24.59
N LEU A 283 3.29 0.88 -24.98
CA LEU A 283 2.98 1.89 -25.99
C LEU A 283 4.17 2.07 -26.94
N ALA A 284 3.90 2.10 -28.24
CA ALA A 284 4.89 2.44 -29.26
C ALA A 284 5.05 3.95 -29.36
N LYS A 285 6.30 4.42 -29.36
CA LYS A 285 6.61 5.83 -29.63
C LYS A 285 6.41 6.13 -31.12
N GLY A 286 5.94 7.34 -31.43
CA GLY A 286 5.53 7.76 -32.77
C GLY A 286 6.49 7.31 -33.89
N GLY A 287 5.96 6.56 -34.86
CA GLY A 287 6.69 6.01 -36.00
C GLY A 287 7.38 4.65 -35.77
N SER A 288 7.52 4.19 -34.52
CA SER A 288 8.08 2.88 -34.20
C SER A 288 7.03 1.77 -34.26
N THR A 289 7.44 0.56 -34.65
CA THR A 289 6.66 -0.68 -34.51
C THR A 289 6.90 -1.38 -33.18
N GLU A 290 7.95 -1.01 -32.44
CA GLU A 290 8.26 -1.59 -31.14
C GLU A 290 7.55 -0.85 -30.01
N SER A 291 6.74 -1.59 -29.25
CA SER A 291 6.06 -1.09 -28.04
C SER A 291 6.97 -1.21 -26.83
N GLN A 292 7.11 -0.13 -26.07
CA GLN A 292 7.87 -0.09 -24.81
C GLN A 292 6.90 -0.08 -23.64
N ALA A 293 7.29 -0.68 -22.52
CA ALA A 293 6.50 -0.62 -21.30
C ALA A 293 6.35 0.86 -20.85
N VAL A 294 5.12 1.27 -20.52
CA VAL A 294 4.81 2.61 -20.02
C VAL A 294 3.79 2.53 -18.88
N THR A 295 3.69 3.60 -18.07
CA THR A 295 2.64 3.64 -17.05
C THR A 295 1.24 3.55 -17.67
N PRO A 296 0.27 2.90 -17.00
CA PRO A 296 -1.11 2.78 -17.49
C PRO A 296 -1.74 4.13 -17.88
N LEU A 297 -1.50 5.17 -17.08
CA LEU A 297 -2.00 6.53 -17.33
C LEU A 297 -1.56 7.07 -18.71
N VAL A 298 -0.29 6.87 -19.07
CA VAL A 298 0.27 7.35 -20.34
C VAL A 298 -0.34 6.61 -21.52
N ALA A 299 -0.44 5.28 -21.43
CA ALA A 299 -1.02 4.47 -22.50
C ALA A 299 -2.50 4.77 -22.72
N TYR A 300 -3.31 4.80 -21.66
CA TYR A 300 -4.75 4.99 -21.79
C TYR A 300 -5.12 6.42 -22.17
N LEU A 301 -4.32 7.42 -21.78
CA LEU A 301 -4.47 8.77 -22.31
C LEU A 301 -4.23 8.81 -23.83
N ALA A 302 -3.16 8.16 -24.31
CA ALA A 302 -2.89 8.09 -25.74
C ALA A 302 -4.05 7.40 -26.48
N LEU A 303 -4.46 6.22 -26.02
CA LEU A 303 -5.58 5.46 -26.60
C LEU A 303 -6.90 6.24 -26.59
N SER A 304 -7.21 6.97 -25.51
CA SER A 304 -8.43 7.79 -25.43
C SER A 304 -8.49 8.92 -26.44
N LYS A 305 -7.34 9.39 -26.92
CA LYS A 305 -7.24 10.41 -27.97
C LYS A 305 -7.15 9.80 -29.38
N GLY A 306 -7.18 8.47 -29.49
CA GLY A 306 -6.86 7.78 -30.74
C GLY A 306 -5.39 7.93 -31.15
N GLU A 307 -4.51 8.27 -30.20
CA GLU A 307 -3.09 8.46 -30.40
C GLU A 307 -2.31 7.21 -29.97
N GLY A 308 -1.26 6.86 -30.73
CA GLY A 308 -0.33 5.78 -30.37
C GLY A 308 -0.78 4.39 -30.81
N ARG A 309 0.20 3.49 -30.92
CA ARG A 309 -0.02 2.05 -31.17
C ARG A 309 0.38 1.30 -29.92
N THR A 310 -0.41 0.34 -29.47
CA THR A 310 -0.11 -0.45 -28.26
C THR A 310 0.08 -1.92 -28.59
N ASP A 311 0.58 -2.70 -27.63
CA ASP A 311 0.58 -4.15 -27.75
C ASP A 311 -0.86 -4.71 -27.61
N PRO A 312 -1.12 -5.94 -28.09
CA PRO A 312 -2.47 -6.48 -28.12
C PRO A 312 -3.15 -6.56 -26.74
N TYR A 313 -2.41 -6.83 -25.66
CA TYR A 313 -3.00 -6.90 -24.32
C TYR A 313 -3.42 -5.52 -23.84
N THR A 314 -2.59 -4.49 -24.04
CA THR A 314 -2.93 -3.11 -23.67
C THR A 314 -4.17 -2.62 -24.41
N GLU A 315 -4.25 -2.89 -25.71
CA GLU A 315 -5.41 -2.51 -26.53
C GLU A 315 -6.69 -3.20 -26.02
N VAL A 316 -6.62 -4.51 -25.78
CA VAL A 316 -7.73 -5.30 -25.26
C VAL A 316 -8.18 -4.81 -23.89
N LYS A 317 -7.24 -4.58 -22.97
CA LYS A 317 -7.53 -4.08 -21.62
C LYS A 317 -8.21 -2.72 -21.69
N TYR A 318 -7.72 -1.81 -22.54
CA TYR A 318 -8.36 -0.51 -22.71
C TYR A 318 -9.78 -0.66 -23.27
N ARG A 319 -9.95 -1.36 -24.41
CA ARG A 319 -11.23 -1.46 -25.11
C ARG A 319 -12.31 -2.19 -24.32
N HIS A 320 -11.96 -3.31 -23.69
CA HIS A 320 -12.94 -4.22 -23.07
C HIS A 320 -13.12 -4.00 -21.58
N LEU A 321 -12.17 -3.34 -20.91
CA LEU A 321 -12.26 -3.09 -19.47
C LEU A 321 -12.38 -1.59 -19.19
N LEU A 322 -11.43 -0.76 -19.62
CA LEU A 322 -11.38 0.65 -19.18
C LEU A 322 -12.35 1.59 -19.90
N ALA A 323 -12.54 1.42 -21.20
CA ALA A 323 -13.41 2.26 -22.02
C ALA A 323 -14.89 1.83 -21.94
N GLN A 324 -15.23 0.90 -21.05
CA GLN A 324 -16.58 0.38 -20.88
C GLN A 324 -17.21 0.88 -19.57
N ASP A 325 -18.53 1.04 -19.59
CA ASP A 325 -19.35 1.37 -18.41
C ASP A 325 -19.69 0.13 -17.56
N ARG A 326 -19.38 -1.07 -18.08
CA ARG A 326 -19.66 -2.38 -17.48
C ARG A 326 -18.46 -3.31 -17.61
N PHE A 327 -18.26 -4.11 -16.56
CA PHE A 327 -17.26 -5.18 -16.53
C PHE A 327 -17.82 -6.43 -17.21
N LYS A 328 -17.18 -6.91 -18.31
CA LYS A 328 -17.74 -7.99 -19.16
C LYS A 328 -16.84 -9.21 -19.34
N VAL A 329 -15.53 -9.06 -19.17
CA VAL A 329 -14.55 -10.11 -19.48
C VAL A 329 -13.48 -10.22 -18.40
N SER A 330 -12.93 -11.41 -18.24
CA SER A 330 -11.83 -11.68 -17.30
C SER A 330 -10.53 -11.82 -18.10
N THR A 331 -9.67 -10.80 -18.05
CA THR A 331 -8.37 -10.82 -18.74
C THR A 331 -7.23 -10.46 -17.79
N GLN A 332 -6.06 -11.09 -17.95
CA GLN A 332 -4.86 -10.74 -17.21
C GLN A 332 -3.60 -10.85 -18.08
N GLY A 333 -2.67 -9.90 -17.89
CA GLY A 333 -1.36 -9.92 -18.53
C GLY A 333 -0.28 -10.49 -17.61
N LEU A 334 0.58 -11.34 -18.18
CA LEU A 334 1.78 -11.87 -17.54
C LEU A 334 3.01 -11.33 -18.29
N ASP A 335 3.91 -10.67 -17.57
CA ASP A 335 5.16 -10.12 -18.11
C ASP A 335 6.27 -11.16 -18.29
N TYR A 336 5.87 -12.33 -18.80
CA TYR A 336 6.74 -13.44 -19.16
C TYR A 336 6.28 -14.06 -20.48
N GLY A 337 7.24 -14.59 -21.24
CA GLY A 337 6.99 -15.28 -22.50
C GLY A 337 6.92 -16.81 -22.34
N PRO A 338 6.43 -17.53 -23.36
CA PRO A 338 6.47 -19.00 -23.43
C PRO A 338 7.79 -19.64 -23.00
N ASN A 339 8.93 -19.09 -23.41
CA ASN A 339 10.25 -19.63 -23.06
C ASN A 339 10.50 -19.61 -21.54
N SER A 340 10.06 -18.57 -20.84
CA SER A 340 10.21 -18.48 -19.39
C SER A 340 9.38 -19.54 -18.67
N LEU A 341 8.19 -19.84 -19.19
CA LEU A 341 7.34 -20.91 -18.67
C LEU A 341 7.97 -22.29 -18.90
N ALA A 342 8.50 -22.55 -20.09
CA ALA A 342 9.13 -23.83 -20.43
C ALA A 342 10.37 -24.15 -19.55
N LEU A 343 11.03 -23.11 -19.02
CA LEU A 343 12.17 -23.25 -18.11
C LEU A 343 11.76 -23.56 -16.66
N LEU A 344 10.48 -23.42 -16.30
CA LEU A 344 10.01 -23.86 -14.99
C LEU A 344 10.14 -25.39 -14.88
N ARG A 345 10.53 -25.83 -13.69
CA ARG A 345 10.62 -27.25 -13.35
C ARG A 345 9.65 -27.55 -12.22
N PRO A 346 9.06 -28.76 -12.18
CA PRO A 346 8.21 -29.17 -11.07
C PRO A 346 8.92 -29.04 -9.72
N GLY A 347 8.18 -28.66 -8.69
CA GLY A 347 8.68 -28.49 -7.33
C GLY A 347 9.10 -27.05 -6.98
N LYS A 348 9.88 -26.91 -5.89
CA LYS A 348 10.30 -25.58 -5.39
C LYS A 348 11.38 -24.99 -6.30
N ALA A 349 11.18 -23.74 -6.72
CA ALA A 349 12.17 -23.00 -7.49
C ALA A 349 13.52 -22.91 -6.76
N GLY A 350 14.59 -23.41 -7.40
CA GLY A 350 15.96 -23.32 -6.88
C GLY A 350 16.65 -21.97 -7.08
N GLY A 351 16.07 -21.07 -7.90
CA GLY A 351 16.64 -19.77 -8.27
C GLY A 351 15.64 -18.61 -8.13
N GLY A 352 16.16 -17.37 -8.05
CA GLY A 352 15.37 -16.16 -7.80
C GLY A 352 14.35 -15.82 -8.89
N GLU A 353 14.72 -15.94 -10.17
CA GLU A 353 13.83 -15.63 -11.31
C GLU A 353 12.64 -16.59 -11.39
N ASN A 354 12.88 -17.90 -11.24
CA ASN A 354 11.81 -18.90 -11.22
C ASN A 354 10.80 -18.65 -10.10
N ARG A 355 11.28 -18.21 -8.92
CA ARG A 355 10.40 -17.84 -7.80
C ARG A 355 9.55 -16.61 -8.13
N GLN A 356 10.12 -15.60 -8.79
CA GLN A 356 9.37 -14.41 -9.21
C GLN A 356 8.27 -14.77 -10.22
N LEU A 357 8.57 -15.63 -11.19
CA LEU A 357 7.60 -16.12 -12.16
C LEU A 357 6.47 -16.92 -11.47
N GLN A 358 6.79 -17.82 -10.53
CA GLN A 358 5.78 -18.54 -9.76
C GLN A 358 4.85 -17.58 -9.00
N GLU A 359 5.39 -16.53 -8.36
CA GLU A 359 4.58 -15.51 -7.68
C GLU A 359 3.78 -14.64 -8.66
N ALA A 360 4.30 -14.35 -9.85
CA ALA A 360 3.56 -13.62 -10.89
C ALA A 360 2.37 -14.43 -11.43
N LEU A 361 2.56 -15.73 -11.69
CA LEU A 361 1.49 -16.64 -12.08
C LEU A 361 0.42 -16.75 -10.99
N LYS A 362 0.84 -16.95 -9.73
CA LYS A 362 -0.06 -16.91 -8.57
C LYS A 362 -0.92 -15.65 -8.57
N ARG A 363 -0.29 -14.48 -8.77
CA ARG A 363 -1.00 -13.20 -8.79
C ARG A 363 -2.07 -13.15 -9.87
N CYS A 364 -1.73 -13.62 -11.07
CA CYS A 364 -2.67 -13.66 -12.17
C CYS A 364 -3.87 -14.56 -11.88
N LEU A 365 -3.64 -15.75 -11.32
CA LEU A 365 -4.72 -16.70 -11.00
C LEU A 365 -5.68 -16.15 -9.93
N VAL A 366 -5.14 -15.53 -8.87
CA VAL A 366 -5.95 -14.92 -7.82
C VAL A 366 -6.75 -13.74 -8.36
N GLU A 367 -6.15 -12.89 -9.20
CA GLU A 367 -6.87 -11.76 -9.80
C GLU A 367 -7.96 -12.23 -10.76
N MET A 368 -7.69 -13.21 -11.63
CA MET A 368 -8.71 -13.81 -12.51
C MET A 368 -9.86 -14.43 -11.70
N SER A 369 -9.55 -15.11 -10.61
CA SER A 369 -10.56 -15.66 -9.70
C SER A 369 -11.45 -14.56 -9.09
N LEU A 370 -10.87 -13.42 -8.69
CA LEU A 370 -11.65 -12.27 -8.22
C LEU A 370 -12.44 -11.61 -9.35
N LYS A 371 -11.93 -11.58 -10.58
CA LYS A 371 -12.66 -11.09 -11.76
C LYS A 371 -13.88 -11.95 -12.09
N GLU A 372 -13.79 -13.27 -11.93
CA GLU A 372 -14.97 -14.16 -12.03
C GLU A 372 -16.03 -13.84 -10.98
N ALA A 373 -15.61 -13.54 -9.75
CA ALA A 373 -16.54 -13.11 -8.71
C ALA A 373 -17.16 -11.74 -9.04
N LEU A 374 -16.36 -10.82 -9.58
CA LEU A 374 -16.81 -9.50 -10.03
C LEU A 374 -17.81 -9.57 -11.19
N LEU A 375 -17.67 -10.56 -12.06
CA LEU A 375 -18.61 -10.86 -13.15
C LEU A 375 -19.89 -11.56 -12.67
N GLY A 376 -20.00 -11.89 -11.37
CA GLY A 376 -21.14 -12.64 -10.83
C GLY A 376 -21.11 -14.13 -11.20
N HIS A 377 -20.02 -14.66 -11.76
CA HIS A 377 -19.92 -16.08 -12.12
C HIS A 377 -19.78 -16.97 -10.88
N LYS A 378 -19.30 -16.41 -9.76
CA LYS A 378 -19.22 -17.12 -8.49
C LYS A 378 -19.39 -16.21 -7.28
N ALA A 379 -19.95 -16.79 -6.23
CA ALA A 379 -19.96 -16.20 -4.91
C ALA A 379 -18.58 -16.38 -4.23
N ILE A 380 -18.26 -15.46 -3.34
CA ILE A 380 -17.10 -15.51 -2.45
C ILE A 380 -17.59 -16.05 -1.12
N ALA A 381 -17.05 -17.20 -0.69
CA ALA A 381 -17.35 -17.69 0.65
C ALA A 381 -16.62 -16.83 1.69
N VAL A 382 -17.35 -16.49 2.76
CA VAL A 382 -16.89 -15.68 3.88
C VAL A 382 -17.29 -16.37 5.19
N PRO A 383 -16.59 -16.10 6.31
CA PRO A 383 -17.05 -16.55 7.62
C PRO A 383 -18.53 -16.19 7.85
N ALA A 384 -19.25 -17.00 8.63
CA ALA A 384 -20.67 -16.78 8.88
C ALA A 384 -20.90 -15.34 9.38
N ILE A 385 -21.78 -14.63 8.67
CA ILE A 385 -22.13 -13.25 8.92
C ILE A 385 -23.36 -13.23 9.85
N PRO A 386 -23.38 -12.40 10.90
CA PRO A 386 -24.57 -12.23 11.75
C PRO A 386 -25.86 -11.94 10.95
N ASP A 387 -27.00 -12.51 11.39
CA ASP A 387 -28.30 -12.39 10.72
C ASP A 387 -28.83 -10.95 10.60
N SER A 388 -28.29 -10.02 11.40
CA SER A 388 -28.65 -8.61 11.41
C SER A 388 -28.03 -7.78 10.28
N ILE A 389 -27.29 -8.40 9.37
CA ILE A 389 -26.52 -7.69 8.33
C ILE A 389 -27.35 -7.41 7.08
N PRO A 390 -27.24 -6.20 6.48
CA PRO A 390 -27.97 -5.88 5.27
C PRO A 390 -27.67 -6.85 4.12
N VAL A 391 -28.73 -7.32 3.48
CA VAL A 391 -28.67 -8.32 2.39
C VAL A 391 -28.14 -7.72 1.09
N HIS A 392 -28.40 -6.43 0.84
CA HIS A 392 -28.01 -5.74 -0.38
C HIS A 392 -27.16 -4.52 -0.07
N LEU A 393 -26.00 -4.43 -0.70
CA LEU A 393 -25.04 -3.35 -0.46
C LEU A 393 -24.51 -2.82 -1.78
N THR A 394 -24.11 -1.55 -1.78
CA THR A 394 -23.36 -0.94 -2.88
C THR A 394 -21.96 -0.58 -2.39
N LEU A 395 -20.94 -1.08 -3.09
CA LEU A 395 -19.53 -0.81 -2.82
C LEU A 395 -19.05 0.25 -3.79
N LEU A 396 -18.48 1.35 -3.30
CA LEU A 396 -17.93 2.41 -4.14
C LEU A 396 -16.41 2.50 -4.02
N ALA A 397 -15.73 2.76 -5.12
CA ALA A 397 -14.33 3.15 -5.12
C ALA A 397 -14.09 4.34 -6.07
N THR A 398 -13.21 5.25 -5.67
CA THR A 398 -12.85 6.43 -6.46
C THR A 398 -11.38 6.49 -6.81
N ARG A 399 -11.07 7.05 -7.98
CA ARG A 399 -9.70 7.35 -8.42
C ARG A 399 -9.65 8.70 -9.12
N ARG A 400 -8.59 9.44 -8.87
CA ARG A 400 -8.28 10.70 -9.54
C ARG A 400 -6.84 10.68 -10.00
N ALA A 401 -6.63 10.56 -11.30
CA ALA A 401 -5.30 10.58 -11.88
C ALA A 401 -4.91 12.02 -12.28
N ARG A 402 -3.71 12.44 -11.87
CA ARG A 402 -3.16 13.73 -12.26
C ARG A 402 -2.72 13.68 -13.73
N MET A 403 -3.25 14.59 -14.53
CA MET A 403 -2.89 14.69 -15.95
C MET A 403 -1.64 15.55 -16.16
N PRO A 404 -0.83 15.25 -17.20
CA PRO A 404 0.31 16.09 -17.56
C PRO A 404 -0.15 17.49 -18.02
N GLY A 405 0.64 18.51 -17.69
CA GLY A 405 0.34 19.91 -18.03
C GLY A 405 -0.72 20.55 -17.13
N ARG A 406 -1.58 21.40 -17.71
CA ARG A 406 -2.69 22.08 -17.03
C ARG A 406 -4.05 21.42 -17.27
N ALA A 407 -4.07 20.18 -17.76
CA ALA A 407 -5.30 19.45 -18.02
C ALA A 407 -6.05 19.12 -16.72
N ALA A 408 -7.39 19.06 -16.81
CA ALA A 408 -8.22 18.58 -15.71
C ALA A 408 -7.82 17.15 -15.33
N PRO A 409 -7.91 16.77 -14.04
CA PRO A 409 -7.60 15.41 -13.62
C PRO A 409 -8.60 14.42 -14.22
N GLU A 410 -8.13 13.24 -14.60
CA GLU A 410 -8.99 12.13 -14.98
C GLU A 410 -9.63 11.55 -13.72
N GLN A 411 -10.96 11.40 -13.72
CA GLN A 411 -11.73 10.96 -12.56
C GLN A 411 -12.47 9.68 -12.90
N SER A 412 -12.44 8.72 -11.99
CA SER A 412 -13.14 7.46 -12.17
C SER A 412 -13.83 7.00 -10.89
N ILE A 413 -15.02 6.42 -11.05
CA ILE A 413 -15.84 5.86 -9.98
C ILE A 413 -16.31 4.48 -10.42
N ALA A 414 -16.28 3.51 -9.51
CA ALA A 414 -16.89 2.21 -9.69
C ALA A 414 -17.91 1.95 -8.57
N ALA A 415 -19.05 1.38 -8.92
CA ALA A 415 -20.07 0.88 -8.02
C ALA A 415 -20.31 -0.61 -8.28
N VAL A 416 -20.20 -1.41 -7.22
CA VAL A 416 -20.44 -2.85 -7.24
C VAL A 416 -21.58 -3.15 -6.29
N ASP A 417 -22.72 -3.54 -6.84
CA ASP A 417 -23.87 -3.98 -6.06
C ASP A 417 -23.67 -5.46 -5.70
N VAL A 418 -23.69 -5.77 -4.42
CA VAL A 418 -23.48 -7.12 -3.88
C VAL A 418 -24.66 -7.60 -3.06
N ARG A 419 -24.85 -8.91 -3.07
CA ARG A 419 -25.77 -9.63 -2.20
C ARG A 419 -24.98 -10.39 -1.14
N VAL A 420 -25.37 -10.26 0.10
CA VAL A 420 -24.79 -10.97 1.24
C VAL A 420 -25.79 -12.00 1.73
N GLU A 421 -25.43 -13.29 1.65
CA GLU A 421 -26.28 -14.41 2.08
C GLU A 421 -25.49 -15.33 3.01
N GLY A 422 -25.73 -15.20 4.32
CA GLY A 422 -25.17 -16.04 5.38
C GLY A 422 -23.63 -16.10 5.39
N SER A 423 -23.06 -17.00 4.59
CA SER A 423 -21.62 -17.22 4.47
C SER A 423 -21.08 -16.91 3.06
N SER A 424 -21.79 -16.09 2.28
CA SER A 424 -21.39 -15.77 0.91
C SER A 424 -21.67 -14.33 0.50
N ILE A 425 -20.83 -13.83 -0.41
CA ILE A 425 -20.99 -12.53 -1.08
C ILE A 425 -21.03 -12.78 -2.58
N GLU A 426 -22.09 -12.32 -3.23
CA GLU A 426 -22.29 -12.43 -4.68
C GLU A 426 -22.38 -11.05 -5.30
N VAL A 427 -21.71 -10.84 -6.44
CA VAL A 427 -21.84 -9.59 -7.20
C VAL A 427 -23.06 -9.69 -8.10
N ILE A 428 -23.99 -8.74 -7.92
CA ILE A 428 -25.23 -8.65 -8.71
C ILE A 428 -25.02 -7.77 -9.92
N ARG A 429 -24.32 -6.64 -9.74
CA ARG A 429 -24.15 -5.63 -10.79
C ARG A 429 -22.85 -4.86 -10.58
N VAL A 430 -22.22 -4.51 -11.69
CA VAL A 430 -21.07 -3.59 -11.73
C VAL A 430 -21.39 -2.43 -12.66
N ARG A 431 -21.23 -1.21 -12.15
CA ARG A 431 -21.29 0.04 -12.92
C ARG A 431 -20.01 0.82 -12.68
N ARG A 432 -19.58 1.60 -13.67
CA ARG A 432 -18.40 2.44 -13.54
C ARG A 432 -18.38 3.53 -14.59
N THR A 433 -17.51 4.50 -14.38
CA THR A 433 -17.19 5.53 -15.36
C THR A 433 -16.20 4.96 -16.40
N PRO A 434 -16.53 5.01 -17.70
CA PRO A 434 -15.56 4.75 -18.75
C PRO A 434 -14.41 5.75 -18.69
N TRP A 435 -13.20 5.29 -18.97
CA TRP A 435 -12.03 6.16 -19.08
C TRP A 435 -12.23 7.26 -20.13
N GLY A 436 -11.95 8.50 -19.77
CA GLY A 436 -12.15 9.68 -20.61
C GLY A 436 -13.59 10.21 -20.65
N SER A 437 -14.53 9.62 -19.90
CA SER A 437 -15.93 10.05 -19.86
C SER A 437 -16.26 10.87 -18.60
N GLY A 438 -16.06 12.18 -18.69
CA GLY A 438 -16.35 13.10 -17.59
C GLY A 438 -17.84 13.20 -17.22
N GLU A 439 -18.75 13.02 -18.18
CA GLU A 439 -20.20 13.06 -17.93
C GLU A 439 -20.66 11.91 -17.03
N ALA A 440 -20.11 10.70 -17.22
CA ALA A 440 -20.43 9.55 -16.37
C ALA A 440 -20.05 9.80 -14.90
N VAL A 441 -19.02 10.61 -14.63
CA VAL A 441 -18.66 10.99 -13.26
C VAL A 441 -19.76 11.83 -12.61
N LEU A 442 -20.41 12.71 -13.39
CA LEU A 442 -21.50 13.54 -12.89
C LEU A 442 -22.69 12.69 -12.47
N ASP A 443 -23.06 11.67 -13.25
CA ASP A 443 -24.17 10.75 -12.90
C ASP A 443 -23.96 10.09 -11.53
N PHE A 444 -22.74 9.60 -11.27
CA PHE A 444 -22.37 9.04 -9.96
C PHE A 444 -22.36 10.09 -8.85
N VAL A 445 -21.96 11.31 -9.13
CA VAL A 445 -21.95 12.40 -8.15
C VAL A 445 -23.37 12.88 -7.82
N PHE A 446 -24.29 12.86 -8.78
CA PHE A 446 -25.71 13.11 -8.53
C PHE A 446 -26.32 12.01 -7.66
N GLU A 447 -25.96 10.74 -7.89
CA GLU A 447 -26.41 9.62 -7.07
C GLU A 447 -25.75 9.60 -5.68
N TYR A 448 -24.47 9.99 -5.59
CA TYR A 448 -23.65 9.92 -4.37
C TYR A 448 -22.95 11.25 -4.08
N GLU A 449 -23.73 12.25 -3.67
CA GLU A 449 -23.24 13.64 -3.48
C GLU A 449 -22.02 13.74 -2.53
N PHE A 450 -21.94 12.86 -1.52
CA PHE A 450 -20.87 12.83 -0.53
C PHE A 450 -19.48 12.47 -1.10
N LEU A 451 -19.39 12.02 -2.36
CA LEU A 451 -18.12 11.77 -3.04
C LEU A 451 -17.37 13.08 -3.38
N ARG A 452 -18.09 14.21 -3.46
CA ARG A 452 -17.50 15.51 -3.71
C ARG A 452 -16.72 16.01 -2.49
N GLU A 453 -15.59 16.66 -2.76
CA GLU A 453 -14.94 17.45 -1.73
C GLU A 453 -15.73 18.74 -1.50
N GLN A 454 -16.04 19.08 -0.25
CA GLN A 454 -16.78 20.31 0.08
C GLN A 454 -16.15 21.53 -0.59
N GLY A 455 -16.96 22.29 -1.32
CA GLY A 455 -16.53 23.48 -2.06
C GLY A 455 -15.70 23.20 -3.32
N LYS A 456 -15.65 21.96 -3.82
CA LYS A 456 -14.96 21.62 -5.08
C LYS A 456 -15.84 20.80 -6.02
N ASP A 457 -15.53 20.89 -7.32
CA ASP A 457 -16.20 20.12 -8.39
C ASP A 457 -15.53 18.77 -8.68
N VAL A 458 -14.52 18.39 -7.89
CA VAL A 458 -13.77 17.14 -8.06
C VAL A 458 -14.05 16.16 -6.93
N ILE A 459 -14.03 14.87 -7.27
CA ILE A 459 -14.11 13.80 -6.27
C ILE A 459 -12.79 13.67 -5.51
N ARG A 460 -12.88 13.13 -4.30
CA ARG A 460 -11.69 12.74 -3.52
C ARG A 460 -11.08 11.47 -4.11
N ASP A 461 -9.76 11.43 -4.16
CA ASP A 461 -9.00 10.29 -4.67
C ASP A 461 -8.94 9.15 -3.65
N GLY A 462 -8.90 7.91 -4.14
CA GLY A 462 -8.58 6.73 -3.36
C GLY A 462 -9.61 6.31 -2.31
N GLN A 463 -10.83 6.85 -2.35
CA GLN A 463 -11.86 6.52 -1.38
C GLN A 463 -12.44 5.12 -1.63
N PHE A 464 -12.95 4.53 -0.55
CA PHE A 464 -13.76 3.31 -0.57
C PHE A 464 -14.97 3.51 0.34
N TRP A 465 -16.14 3.06 -0.09
CA TRP A 465 -17.38 3.13 0.68
C TRP A 465 -18.16 1.83 0.59
N VAL A 466 -18.85 1.47 1.67
CA VAL A 466 -19.90 0.45 1.72
C VAL A 466 -21.20 1.18 2.07
N LEU A 467 -22.23 0.99 1.25
CA LEU A 467 -23.53 1.62 1.41
C LEU A 467 -24.57 0.54 1.65
N ASP A 468 -25.44 0.76 2.62
CA ASP A 468 -26.71 0.06 2.73
C ASP A 468 -27.83 0.95 2.16
N PRO A 469 -28.32 0.65 0.94
CA PRO A 469 -29.36 1.46 0.32
C PRO A 469 -30.69 1.46 1.08
N SER A 470 -30.94 0.43 1.91
CA SER A 470 -32.22 0.30 2.62
C SER A 470 -32.32 1.23 3.82
N SER A 471 -31.22 1.41 4.56
CA SER A 471 -31.13 2.31 5.71
C SER A 471 -30.57 3.70 5.35
N GLY A 472 -29.83 3.81 4.24
CA GLY A 472 -29.08 5.01 3.90
C GLY A 472 -27.76 5.14 4.68
N GLU A 473 -27.41 4.15 5.50
CA GLU A 473 -26.16 4.11 6.24
C GLU A 473 -24.96 3.88 5.32
N ARG A 474 -23.81 4.41 5.73
CA ARG A 474 -22.57 4.25 4.97
C ARG A 474 -21.34 4.11 5.86
N LEU A 475 -20.41 3.32 5.37
CA LEU A 475 -19.13 3.05 6.00
C LEU A 475 -18.00 3.42 5.04
N THR A 476 -16.91 3.97 5.55
CA THR A 476 -15.68 4.21 4.79
C THR A 476 -14.47 3.76 5.58
N VAL A 477 -13.40 3.46 4.85
CA VAL A 477 -12.14 3.04 5.41
C VAL A 477 -11.04 3.97 4.99
N TRP A 478 -10.31 4.43 5.98
CA TRP A 478 -9.15 5.27 5.85
C TRP A 478 -7.92 4.39 6.07
N ALA A 479 -7.07 4.21 5.05
CA ALA A 479 -5.77 3.53 5.11
C ALA A 479 -4.65 4.33 4.42
N GLY A 480 -3.41 4.27 4.92
CA GLY A 480 -2.25 4.86 4.25
C GLY A 480 -1.42 5.79 5.13
N THR A 481 -0.82 6.83 4.55
CA THR A 481 0.06 7.79 5.25
C THR A 481 -0.66 8.64 6.30
N PHE A 482 -1.99 8.75 6.21
CA PHE A 482 -2.80 9.52 7.15
C PHE A 482 -3.26 8.74 8.39
N VAL A 483 -2.99 7.43 8.47
CA VAL A 483 -3.30 6.62 9.66
C VAL A 483 -2.03 6.51 10.52
N PRO A 484 -2.12 6.75 11.85
CA PRO A 484 -0.97 6.60 12.75
C PRO A 484 -0.25 5.28 12.55
N LYS A 485 1.07 5.38 12.37
CA LYS A 485 1.93 4.22 12.13
C LYS A 485 2.46 3.70 13.45
N ILE A 486 2.58 2.38 13.51
CA ILE A 486 3.31 1.59 14.52
C ILE A 486 4.43 2.42 15.19
N ILE A 487 4.24 2.71 16.48
CA ILE A 487 5.23 3.33 17.38
C ILE A 487 5.60 2.29 18.44
N LEU A 488 6.74 2.48 19.10
CA LEU A 488 7.17 1.73 20.27
C LEU A 488 6.07 1.70 21.36
N SER A 489 6.18 0.79 22.31
CA SER A 489 5.41 0.87 23.56
C SER A 489 5.70 2.18 24.30
N ASP A 490 4.72 2.72 25.01
CA ASP A 490 4.86 3.86 25.93
C ASP A 490 5.55 3.47 27.24
N ALA A 491 5.69 2.16 27.51
CA ALA A 491 6.52 1.64 28.60
C ALA A 491 8.02 1.97 28.47
N TYR A 492 8.45 2.49 27.32
CA TYR A 492 9.85 2.87 27.07
C TYR A 492 9.95 4.37 26.78
N GLU A 493 10.97 5.01 27.38
CA GLU A 493 11.28 6.42 27.15
C GLU A 493 11.65 6.72 25.69
N GLY A 494 12.29 5.76 25.00
CA GLY A 494 12.66 5.87 23.60
C GLY A 494 13.14 4.54 23.01
N ILE A 495 13.33 4.52 21.69
CA ILE A 495 13.67 3.31 20.94
C ILE A 495 15.02 2.71 21.32
N GLU A 496 16.02 3.55 21.63
CA GLU A 496 17.32 3.06 22.08
C GLU A 496 17.25 2.47 23.49
N HIS A 497 16.49 3.10 24.40
CA HIS A 497 16.22 2.54 25.72
C HIS A 497 15.53 1.17 25.61
N ALA A 498 14.53 1.04 24.73
CA ALA A 498 13.84 -0.22 24.51
C ALA A 498 14.72 -1.34 23.95
N ILE A 499 15.69 -1.00 23.09
CA ILE A 499 16.69 -1.95 22.61
C ILE A 499 17.63 -2.36 23.76
N GLY A 500 18.11 -1.39 24.54
CA GLY A 500 19.04 -1.60 25.65
C GLY A 500 18.48 -2.46 26.79
N VAL A 501 17.18 -2.33 27.10
CA VAL A 501 16.51 -3.17 28.12
C VAL A 501 16.61 -4.67 27.80
N GLN A 502 16.87 -5.06 26.55
CA GLN A 502 17.02 -6.47 26.17
C GLN A 502 18.46 -6.99 26.21
N ASP A 503 19.46 -6.14 26.47
CA ASP A 503 20.87 -6.53 26.36
C ASP A 503 21.25 -7.66 27.31
N SER A 504 20.79 -7.60 28.57
CA SER A 504 21.04 -8.68 29.54
C SER A 504 20.43 -10.01 29.12
N TYR A 505 19.23 -9.98 28.52
CA TYR A 505 18.58 -11.18 27.99
C TYR A 505 19.33 -11.75 26.78
N LEU A 506 19.80 -10.89 25.89
CA LEU A 506 20.62 -11.29 24.75
C LEU A 506 21.97 -11.87 25.20
N ALA A 507 22.57 -11.32 26.24
CA ALA A 507 23.80 -11.82 26.85
C ALA A 507 23.60 -13.23 27.42
N ALA A 508 22.57 -13.44 28.26
CA ALA A 508 22.24 -14.75 28.81
C ALA A 508 22.01 -15.81 27.71
N ARG A 509 21.31 -15.44 26.63
CA ARG A 509 21.14 -16.36 25.48
C ARG A 509 22.45 -16.71 24.78
N ARG A 510 23.42 -15.79 24.73
CA ARG A 510 24.75 -16.07 24.16
C ARG A 510 25.52 -17.06 25.02
N GLU A 511 25.39 -16.95 26.34
CA GLU A 511 25.96 -17.91 27.30
C GLU A 511 25.34 -19.31 27.13
N GLU A 512 24.05 -19.39 26.83
CA GLU A 512 23.33 -20.64 26.49
C GLU A 512 23.64 -21.18 25.07
N GLY A 513 24.62 -20.62 24.36
CA GLY A 513 25.04 -21.07 23.03
C GLY A 513 24.20 -20.54 21.86
N SER A 514 23.26 -19.61 22.10
CA SER A 514 22.55 -18.90 21.03
C SER A 514 23.42 -17.81 20.39
N LYS A 515 23.17 -17.48 19.13
CA LYS A 515 23.86 -16.34 18.49
C LYS A 515 23.40 -14.96 19.02
N GLY A 516 22.32 -14.89 19.81
CA GLY A 516 21.82 -13.64 20.41
C GLY A 516 21.62 -12.51 19.39
N LYS A 517 21.16 -12.84 18.18
CA LYS A 517 21.11 -11.94 17.01
C LYS A 517 19.83 -11.11 16.91
N TYR A 518 18.73 -11.61 17.48
CA TYR A 518 17.40 -11.04 17.32
C TYR A 518 16.87 -10.56 18.68
N LEU A 519 16.28 -9.36 18.69
CA LEU A 519 15.47 -8.87 19.79
C LEU A 519 14.33 -9.86 20.09
N SER A 520 14.00 -9.99 21.36
CA SER A 520 12.92 -10.84 21.84
C SER A 520 11.57 -10.29 21.39
N LYS A 521 10.67 -11.21 21.07
CA LYS A 521 9.23 -10.97 20.89
C LYS A 521 8.43 -11.32 22.14
N GLY A 522 9.11 -11.74 23.20
CA GLY A 522 8.47 -12.12 24.45
C GLY A 522 7.67 -10.95 25.01
N ARG A 523 6.56 -11.29 25.67
CA ARG A 523 5.65 -10.32 26.29
C ARG A 523 6.37 -9.44 27.30
N GLU A 524 7.39 -9.97 27.97
CA GLU A 524 8.20 -9.26 28.95
C GLU A 524 8.96 -8.05 28.37
N PHE A 525 9.21 -8.04 27.06
CA PHE A 525 9.87 -6.92 26.37
C PHE A 525 8.94 -6.10 25.49
N ASN A 526 7.64 -6.42 25.45
CA ASN A 526 6.57 -5.87 24.58
C ASN A 526 6.93 -4.62 23.75
N LEU A 527 7.80 -4.75 22.75
CA LEU A 527 8.30 -3.62 21.96
C LEU A 527 7.20 -3.01 21.08
N LEU A 528 6.26 -3.87 20.69
CA LEU A 528 5.28 -3.61 19.66
C LEU A 528 3.89 -3.95 20.23
N PRO A 529 3.26 -3.02 20.97
CA PRO A 529 2.09 -3.31 21.80
C PRO A 529 0.93 -3.92 20.99
N TYR A 530 0.75 -3.53 19.72
CA TYR A 530 -0.30 -4.04 18.81
C TYR A 530 -0.13 -5.50 18.39
N TYR A 531 1.06 -6.09 18.49
CA TYR A 531 1.25 -7.51 18.14
C TYR A 531 0.97 -8.47 19.31
N ILE A 532 1.03 -7.98 20.56
CA ILE A 532 0.98 -8.81 21.77
C ILE A 532 -0.21 -8.42 22.67
N SER A 533 -0.78 -7.21 22.53
CA SER A 533 -1.89 -6.69 23.35
C SER A 533 -3.16 -7.56 23.36
N MET A 534 -3.35 -8.43 22.37
CA MET A 534 -4.54 -9.29 22.31
C MET A 534 -4.47 -10.54 23.20
N PHE A 535 -3.33 -10.83 23.81
CA PHE A 535 -3.14 -12.06 24.59
C PHE A 535 -3.25 -11.77 26.09
N LYS A 536 -4.11 -12.52 26.79
CA LYS A 536 -4.24 -12.43 28.26
C LYS A 536 -2.93 -12.85 28.95
N PRO A 537 -2.58 -12.28 30.13
CA PRO A 537 -1.37 -12.64 30.88
C PRO A 537 -1.15 -14.14 31.12
N GLU A 538 -2.24 -14.89 31.15
CA GLU A 538 -2.30 -16.31 31.49
C GLU A 538 -2.01 -17.24 30.29
N HIS A 539 -1.95 -16.71 29.06
CA HIS A 539 -1.63 -17.48 27.87
C HIS A 539 -0.11 -17.66 27.70
N SER A 540 0.32 -18.78 27.10
CA SER A 540 1.73 -19.14 27.05
C SER A 540 2.56 -18.17 26.21
N VAL A 541 3.71 -17.76 26.75
CA VAL A 541 4.66 -16.82 26.11
C VAL A 541 5.26 -17.36 24.79
N ARG A 542 5.11 -18.68 24.51
CA ARG A 542 5.71 -19.36 23.36
C ARG A 542 4.65 -20.09 22.53
N GLY A 543 4.50 -19.69 21.27
CA GLY A 543 3.72 -20.42 20.25
C GLY A 543 2.46 -19.73 19.75
N GLU A 544 2.17 -18.52 20.23
CA GLU A 544 0.97 -17.77 19.83
C GLU A 544 1.01 -17.35 18.35
N ARG A 545 -0.07 -17.65 17.63
CA ARG A 545 -0.19 -17.38 16.19
C ARG A 545 -0.71 -15.96 15.99
N ILE A 546 0.21 -15.01 15.88
CA ILE A 546 -0.10 -13.58 15.76
C ILE A 546 -0.97 -13.24 14.51
N GLY A 547 -1.00 -14.12 13.50
CA GLY A 547 -1.73 -13.91 12.25
C GLY A 547 -3.18 -14.43 12.19
N SER A 548 -3.74 -15.00 13.27
CA SER A 548 -5.14 -15.51 13.27
C SER A 548 -6.17 -14.57 13.88
N LYS A 549 -5.72 -13.57 14.63
CA LYS A 549 -6.58 -12.57 15.25
C LYS A 549 -6.33 -11.20 14.62
N MET A 550 -7.34 -10.35 14.62
CA MET A 550 -7.23 -8.96 14.16
C MET A 550 -7.54 -8.02 15.34
N PRO A 551 -6.54 -7.29 15.86
CA PRO A 551 -6.78 -6.37 16.96
C PRO A 551 -7.53 -5.13 16.53
N ILE A 552 -8.34 -4.64 17.45
CA ILE A 552 -9.20 -3.50 17.27
C ILE A 552 -9.08 -2.55 18.47
N GLN A 553 -8.90 -1.27 18.18
CA GLN A 553 -9.02 -0.19 19.14
C GLN A 553 -10.31 0.58 18.84
N ASP A 554 -11.23 0.61 19.80
CA ASP A 554 -12.38 1.49 19.78
C ASP A 554 -11.94 2.89 20.21
N CYS A 555 -12.02 3.85 19.29
CA CYS A 555 -11.67 5.25 19.52
C CYS A 555 -12.94 6.12 19.70
N GLY A 556 -14.10 5.50 19.93
CA GLY A 556 -15.41 6.15 20.04
C GLY A 556 -15.99 6.51 18.67
N ALA A 557 -15.46 7.58 18.06
CA ALA A 557 -15.97 8.11 16.78
C ALA A 557 -15.45 7.35 15.54
N PHE A 558 -14.48 6.47 15.73
CA PHE A 558 -13.96 5.58 14.70
C PHE A 558 -13.38 4.32 15.34
N ILE A 559 -13.20 3.28 14.55
CA ILE A 559 -12.51 2.06 14.97
C ILE A 559 -11.16 1.98 14.25
N ARG A 560 -10.08 1.80 14.99
CA ARG A 560 -8.77 1.51 14.41
C ARG A 560 -8.51 0.02 14.39
N ILE A 561 -8.18 -0.50 13.21
CA ILE A 561 -7.93 -1.91 12.94
C ILE A 561 -6.47 -2.08 12.62
N PHE A 562 -5.81 -3.05 13.25
CA PHE A 562 -4.46 -3.47 12.87
C PHE A 562 -4.52 -4.76 12.06
N VAL A 563 -3.98 -4.76 10.84
CA VAL A 563 -3.85 -5.98 10.04
C VAL A 563 -2.40 -6.50 10.10
N PRO A 564 -2.11 -7.51 10.94
CA PRO A 564 -0.80 -8.15 11.00
C PRO A 564 -0.40 -8.80 9.67
N PRO A 565 0.89 -8.80 9.30
CA PRO A 565 1.40 -9.65 8.22
C PRO A 565 1.14 -11.13 8.51
N GLU A 566 0.86 -11.89 7.45
CA GLU A 566 0.53 -13.32 7.50
C GLU A 566 1.56 -14.17 8.27
N GLY A 567 2.85 -13.89 8.11
CA GLY A 567 3.96 -14.63 8.75
C GLY A 567 4.33 -14.16 10.17
N GLY A 568 3.61 -13.17 10.72
CA GLY A 568 4.09 -12.40 11.87
C GLY A 568 5.39 -11.66 11.55
N ILE A 569 6.09 -11.16 12.57
CA ILE A 569 7.36 -10.44 12.36
C ILE A 569 8.47 -11.45 12.08
N ALA A 570 8.76 -11.81 10.84
CA ALA A 570 9.99 -12.54 10.55
C ALA A 570 11.17 -11.57 10.69
N GLY A 571 12.34 -12.01 11.18
CA GLY A 571 13.51 -11.16 11.44
C GLY A 571 14.12 -10.43 10.21
N SER A 572 13.40 -10.31 9.10
CA SER A 572 13.75 -9.49 7.95
C SER A 572 12.51 -9.19 7.07
N GLY A 573 12.29 -7.90 6.80
CA GLY A 573 11.63 -7.45 5.56
C GLY A 573 10.11 -7.22 5.59
N ASP A 574 9.47 -7.08 6.75
CA ASP A 574 8.03 -6.81 6.76
C ASP A 574 7.71 -5.35 6.45
N ALA A 575 6.77 -5.12 5.52
CA ALA A 575 6.19 -3.81 5.27
C ALA A 575 5.48 -3.32 6.55
N MET A 576 5.95 -2.19 7.09
CA MET A 576 5.37 -1.58 8.28
C MET A 576 3.90 -1.23 8.07
N SER A 577 3.06 -1.88 8.87
CA SER A 577 1.66 -1.55 9.16
C SER A 577 0.62 -1.75 8.05
N GLY A 578 -0.58 -2.15 8.47
CA GLY A 578 -1.82 -2.01 7.72
C GLY A 578 -2.89 -1.53 8.69
N MET A 579 -2.61 -0.39 9.32
CA MET A 579 -3.58 0.29 10.18
C MET A 579 -4.69 0.86 9.30
N ARG A 580 -5.93 0.74 9.76
CA ARG A 580 -7.11 1.22 9.07
C ARG A 580 -8.05 1.86 10.07
N ASP A 581 -8.50 3.08 9.77
CA ASP A 581 -9.54 3.75 10.55
C ASP A 581 -10.87 3.57 9.83
N LEU A 582 -11.82 2.94 10.51
CA LEU A 582 -13.16 2.65 10.04
C LEU A 582 -14.11 3.71 10.59
N MET A 583 -14.83 4.36 9.69
CA MET A 583 -15.79 5.42 10.00
C MET A 583 -17.19 4.98 9.54
N HIS A 584 -18.19 5.23 10.37
CA HIS A 584 -19.59 5.03 10.02
C HIS A 584 -20.34 6.36 10.00
N TYR A 585 -21.29 6.49 9.08
CA TYR A 585 -22.21 7.62 8.99
C TYR A 585 -23.63 7.10 8.91
N GLY A 586 -24.52 7.71 9.70
CA GLY A 586 -25.96 7.42 9.65
C GLY A 586 -26.62 7.94 8.37
N ALA A 587 -27.92 7.67 8.24
CA ALA A 587 -28.74 8.10 7.10
C ALA A 587 -28.80 9.63 6.91
N ASP A 588 -28.64 10.39 8.00
CA ASP A 588 -28.54 11.85 8.00
C ASP A 588 -27.18 12.37 7.49
N GLY A 589 -26.24 11.45 7.22
CA GLY A 589 -24.88 11.73 6.81
C GLY A 589 -23.95 12.16 7.94
N ALA A 590 -24.42 12.19 9.20
CA ALA A 590 -23.61 12.53 10.36
C ALA A 590 -22.75 11.33 10.80
N PRO A 591 -21.50 11.55 11.25
CA PRO A 591 -20.65 10.47 11.74
C PRO A 591 -21.20 9.91 13.05
N THR A 592 -21.29 8.58 13.14
CA THR A 592 -21.64 7.89 14.38
C THR A 592 -20.51 8.05 15.39
N ARG A 593 -20.87 8.40 16.65
CA ARG A 593 -19.89 8.82 17.67
C ARG A 593 -19.51 7.75 18.70
N ALA A 594 -20.26 6.66 18.77
CA ALA A 594 -20.06 5.57 19.73
C ALA A 594 -20.80 4.30 19.28
N GLY A 595 -20.50 3.16 19.90
CA GLY A 595 -21.19 1.90 19.63
C GLY A 595 -20.91 1.33 18.24
N LEU A 596 -19.80 1.73 17.61
CA LEU A 596 -19.49 1.35 16.23
C LEU A 596 -19.36 -0.16 16.05
N LEU A 597 -18.87 -0.87 17.07
CA LEU A 597 -18.70 -2.33 17.02
C LEU A 597 -20.03 -3.07 16.95
N ASP A 598 -21.14 -2.47 17.40
CA ASP A 598 -22.44 -3.13 17.35
C ASP A 598 -23.15 -2.93 16.01
N LEU A 599 -22.58 -2.12 15.11
CA LEU A 599 -23.20 -1.77 13.84
C LEU A 599 -23.03 -2.89 12.79
N PRO A 600 -24.10 -3.27 12.07
CA PRO A 600 -24.05 -4.35 11.07
C PRO A 600 -23.01 -4.13 9.97
N LEU A 601 -22.91 -2.92 9.40
CA LEU A 601 -21.92 -2.60 8.36
C LEU A 601 -20.48 -2.74 8.86
N VAL A 602 -20.24 -2.36 10.12
CA VAL A 602 -18.91 -2.49 10.76
C VAL A 602 -18.57 -3.97 10.94
N GLN A 603 -19.48 -4.76 11.50
CA GLN A 603 -19.30 -6.19 11.69
C GLN A 603 -19.02 -6.90 10.35
N LEU A 604 -19.81 -6.60 9.31
CA LEU A 604 -19.57 -7.13 7.97
C LEU A 604 -18.16 -6.81 7.47
N TYR A 605 -17.72 -5.56 7.59
CA TYR A 605 -16.41 -5.15 7.12
C TYR A 605 -15.28 -5.91 7.86
N LEU A 606 -15.41 -6.07 9.18
CA LEU A 606 -14.44 -6.76 10.01
C LEU A 606 -14.33 -8.27 9.69
N HIS A 607 -15.45 -8.91 9.35
CA HIS A 607 -15.53 -10.33 8.98
C HIS A 607 -15.19 -10.61 7.49
N THR A 608 -14.94 -9.57 6.70
CA THR A 608 -14.59 -9.70 5.28
C THR A 608 -13.14 -9.35 4.98
N MET A 609 -12.30 -9.21 6.02
CA MET A 609 -10.88 -8.93 5.87
C MET A 609 -10.15 -10.09 5.20
N THR A 610 -9.09 -9.78 4.46
CA THR A 610 -8.25 -10.78 3.80
C THR A 610 -6.78 -10.56 4.17
N ASN A 611 -6.00 -11.63 4.19
CA ASN A 611 -4.55 -11.58 4.35
C ASN A 611 -3.90 -12.40 3.23
N GLY A 612 -2.93 -11.83 2.52
CA GLY A 612 -2.24 -12.52 1.43
C GLY A 612 -3.04 -12.72 0.13
N VAL A 613 -4.32 -12.31 0.09
CA VAL A 613 -5.14 -12.21 -1.13
C VAL A 613 -4.89 -10.82 -1.73
N LEU A 614 -4.45 -10.71 -2.98
CA LEU A 614 -3.72 -9.54 -3.52
C LEU A 614 -4.49 -8.23 -3.71
N VAL A 615 -3.71 -7.14 -3.82
CA VAL A 615 -3.68 -6.12 -4.89
C VAL A 615 -2.20 -5.68 -4.98
N GLY A 616 -1.50 -6.05 -6.05
CA GLY A 616 -0.16 -5.56 -6.44
C GLY A 616 0.99 -5.66 -5.42
N GLY A 617 1.97 -6.53 -5.67
CA GLY A 617 3.35 -6.36 -5.17
C GLY A 617 3.64 -6.51 -3.67
N GLY A 618 2.63 -6.68 -2.81
CA GLY A 618 2.79 -6.92 -1.38
C GLY A 618 1.51 -7.50 -0.76
N ASN A 619 1.58 -7.91 0.51
CA ASN A 619 0.42 -8.37 1.28
C ASN A 619 -0.66 -7.28 1.29
N SER A 620 -1.70 -7.41 0.48
CA SER A 620 -2.81 -6.46 0.46
C SER A 620 -3.71 -6.71 1.65
N LYS A 621 -3.71 -5.76 2.58
CA LYS A 621 -4.43 -5.77 3.85
C LYS A 621 -5.77 -5.05 3.68
N MET A 622 -6.66 -5.62 2.86
CA MET A 622 -7.96 -5.04 2.47
C MET A 622 -9.07 -6.06 2.74
N SER A 623 -10.31 -5.60 2.94
CA SER A 623 -11.46 -6.50 2.87
C SER A 623 -11.72 -6.95 1.43
N VAL A 624 -12.40 -8.08 1.26
CA VAL A 624 -12.78 -8.55 -0.08
C VAL A 624 -13.76 -7.58 -0.75
N LEU A 625 -14.58 -6.89 0.03
CA LEU A 625 -15.45 -5.82 -0.44
C LEU A 625 -14.66 -4.69 -1.11
N GLU A 626 -13.59 -4.21 -0.45
CA GLU A 626 -12.73 -3.18 -1.03
C GLU A 626 -12.00 -3.68 -2.28
N LYS A 627 -11.57 -4.94 -2.29
CA LYS A 627 -10.94 -5.54 -3.48
C LYS A 627 -11.87 -5.57 -4.67
N LEU A 628 -13.13 -5.96 -4.50
CA LEU A 628 -14.10 -5.99 -5.60
C LEU A 628 -14.31 -4.58 -6.18
N ALA A 629 -14.53 -3.58 -5.33
CA ALA A 629 -14.73 -2.20 -5.78
C ALA A 629 -13.49 -1.63 -6.48
N ARG A 630 -12.28 -1.86 -5.94
CA ARG A 630 -11.03 -1.42 -6.58
C ARG A 630 -10.73 -2.17 -7.87
N LEU A 631 -11.01 -3.47 -7.91
CA LEU A 631 -10.80 -4.29 -9.11
C LEU A 631 -11.67 -3.80 -10.27
N ALA A 632 -12.93 -3.44 -10.00
CA ALA A 632 -13.85 -2.83 -10.96
C ALA A 632 -13.42 -1.44 -11.45
N LEU A 633 -12.71 -0.70 -10.59
CA LEU A 633 -12.20 0.63 -10.91
C LEU A 633 -10.93 0.59 -11.75
N GLU A 634 -10.02 -0.36 -11.47
CA GLU A 634 -8.69 -0.46 -12.07
C GLU A 634 -8.63 -1.28 -13.36
N ASN A 635 -9.61 -2.15 -13.56
CA ASN A 635 -9.84 -2.89 -14.79
C ASN A 635 -11.17 -2.42 -15.29
#